data_AF-A0A7S4V828-F1
#
_entry.id   AF-A0A7S4V828-F1
#
_cell.length_a   1.000
_cell.length_b   1.000
_cell.length_c   1.000
_cell.angle_alpha   90.00
_cell.angle_beta   90.00
_cell.angle_gamma   90.00
#
_symmetry.space_group_name_H-M   'P 1'
#
loop_
_entity.id
_entity.type
_entity.pdbx_description
1 polymer ?
#
loop_
_entity_poly.entity_id
_entity_poly.type
_entity_poly.pdbx_seq_one_letter_code
_entity_poly.pdbx_strand_id
1 'polypeptide(L)'
;SRSPASQERLAHTSGGLGLSAVPKGANGEFRERPSQAQGPPRASSSSAREAVREVEALINCSYKKFHYLTRNNKHIKRLNGLHDVVQGRICRNTFFESWLRDAIRRIEAEDLASISLCCAKGTHLSVAIAEILRKAYYPRAVVRHLTLTHNRPGHAGGSSRH
;
A
#
# COMPACT_ATOMS: atom_id res chain seq x y z
N SER A 1 -0.39 -16.19 62.23
CA SER A 1 -0.39 -17.59 61.76
C SER A 1 -0.10 -17.61 60.27
N ARG A 2 1.07 -18.15 59.90
CA ARG A 2 1.55 -18.70 58.60
C ARG A 2 1.02 -18.11 57.27
N SER A 3 1.87 -17.29 56.63
CA SER A 3 2.70 -17.57 55.43
C SER A 3 2.18 -18.31 54.18
N PRO A 4 2.87 -18.10 53.02
CA PRO A 4 2.35 -18.05 51.66
C PRO A 4 2.73 -19.27 50.78
N ALA A 5 2.28 -19.26 49.52
CA ALA A 5 2.71 -20.15 48.44
C ALA A 5 2.29 -19.52 47.10
N SER A 6 2.92 -19.66 45.93
CA SER A 6 4.20 -20.17 45.42
C SER A 6 4.19 -19.71 43.95
N GLN A 7 5.21 -19.02 43.45
CA GLN A 7 6.28 -19.60 42.62
C GLN A 7 5.77 -20.42 41.43
N GLU A 8 5.97 -19.92 40.20
CA GLU A 8 6.46 -20.77 39.10
C GLU A 8 7.22 -19.97 38.03
N ARG A 9 8.26 -20.63 37.51
CA ARG A 9 9.29 -20.17 36.56
C ARG A 9 8.92 -20.64 35.15
N LEU A 10 9.64 -20.11 34.14
CA LEU A 10 10.10 -20.74 32.86
C LEU A 10 10.30 -19.56 31.87
N ALA A 11 11.49 -19.09 31.51
CA ALA A 11 12.70 -19.68 30.91
C ALA A 11 12.56 -20.08 29.42
N HIS A 12 13.52 -19.57 28.62
CA HIS A 12 13.92 -19.97 27.25
C HIS A 12 12.99 -19.49 26.10
N THR A 13 13.42 -19.16 24.88
CA THR A 13 14.62 -19.51 24.08
C THR A 13 14.87 -18.45 22.99
N SER A 14 16.15 -18.36 22.63
CA SER A 14 16.75 -17.86 21.38
C SER A 14 16.00 -18.14 20.07
N GLY A 15 15.95 -17.15 19.19
CA GLY A 15 15.64 -17.30 17.77
C GLY A 15 16.70 -16.61 16.90
N GLY A 16 17.72 -17.37 16.50
CA GLY A 16 18.67 -16.97 15.46
C GLY A 16 18.04 -17.16 14.09
N LEU A 17 18.25 -16.19 13.19
CA LEU A 17 17.99 -16.35 11.77
C LEU A 17 19.30 -16.11 11.03
N GLY A 18 19.91 -17.22 10.62
CA GLY A 18 20.94 -17.24 9.60
C GLY A 18 20.31 -17.02 8.23
N LEU A 19 20.91 -16.13 7.44
CA LEU A 19 20.66 -16.06 6.01
C LEU A 19 21.94 -16.46 5.29
N SER A 20 21.83 -17.56 4.56
CA SER A 20 22.86 -18.17 3.73
C SER A 20 23.16 -17.31 2.50
N ALA A 21 24.44 -17.33 2.14
CA ALA A 21 25.00 -16.77 0.92
C ALA A 21 24.47 -17.47 -0.36
N VAL A 22 24.46 -16.73 -1.47
CA VAL A 22 24.34 -17.25 -2.84
C VAL A 22 25.67 -16.97 -3.57
N PRO A 23 26.28 -17.96 -4.26
CA PRO A 23 27.55 -17.78 -4.95
C PRO A 23 27.42 -17.19 -6.38
N LYS A 24 28.56 -16.65 -6.81
CA LYS A 24 28.91 -16.09 -8.14
C LYS A 24 28.86 -17.12 -9.28
N GLY A 25 28.47 -16.66 -10.47
CA GLY A 25 28.94 -17.15 -11.77
C GLY A 25 29.00 -15.94 -12.72
N ALA A 26 30.15 -15.48 -13.23
CA ALA A 26 31.10 -16.08 -14.18
C ALA A 26 30.76 -15.72 -15.65
N ASN A 27 31.52 -14.73 -16.15
CA ASN A 27 32.07 -14.49 -17.48
C ASN A 27 31.43 -15.12 -18.73
N GLY A 28 31.15 -14.25 -19.70
CA GLY A 28 30.85 -14.61 -21.09
C GLY A 28 31.04 -13.42 -22.01
N GLU A 29 32.30 -13.13 -22.33
CA GLU A 29 32.78 -12.19 -23.33
C GLU A 29 32.42 -12.73 -24.74
N PHE A 30 31.65 -11.98 -25.54
CA PHE A 30 31.59 -12.26 -26.99
C PHE A 30 31.21 -11.03 -27.84
N ARG A 31 32.24 -10.52 -28.52
CA ARG A 31 32.30 -9.90 -29.86
C ARG A 31 31.34 -8.77 -30.23
N GLU A 32 31.95 -7.60 -30.45
CA GLU A 32 31.50 -6.57 -31.38
C GLU A 32 31.45 -7.09 -32.84
N ARG A 33 30.43 -6.63 -33.59
CA ARG A 33 30.56 -6.25 -35.01
C ARG A 33 29.51 -5.20 -35.39
N PRO A 34 29.80 -4.33 -36.39
CA PRO A 34 29.13 -3.05 -36.56
C PRO A 34 28.09 -3.01 -37.69
N SER A 35 27.32 -1.92 -37.66
CA SER A 35 26.75 -1.17 -38.79
C SER A 35 25.67 -1.84 -39.62
N GLN A 36 24.44 -1.30 -39.57
CA GLN A 36 23.89 -0.52 -40.68
C GLN A 36 22.49 0.07 -40.38
N ALA A 37 22.26 1.20 -41.05
CA ALA A 37 20.97 1.73 -41.51
C ALA A 37 20.05 2.51 -40.55
N GLN A 38 20.08 3.81 -40.82
CA GLN A 38 19.15 4.88 -40.48
C GLN A 38 17.67 4.55 -40.72
N GLY A 39 16.84 5.06 -39.81
CA GLY A 39 15.47 5.48 -40.07
C GLY A 39 14.95 6.25 -38.86
N PRO A 40 14.50 7.52 -38.99
CA PRO A 40 13.89 8.20 -37.86
C PRO A 40 12.57 7.50 -37.52
N PRO A 41 12.32 7.13 -36.25
CA PRO A 41 10.98 6.72 -35.87
C PRO A 41 10.07 7.93 -36.10
N ARG A 42 9.16 7.80 -37.06
CA ARG A 42 7.99 8.67 -37.16
C ARG A 42 7.38 8.74 -35.76
N ALA A 43 7.24 9.97 -35.27
CA ALA A 43 6.40 10.28 -34.13
C ALA A 43 4.98 9.86 -34.47
N SER A 44 4.66 8.60 -34.23
CA SER A 44 3.29 8.14 -34.10
C SER A 44 2.84 8.68 -32.77
N SER A 45 2.09 9.77 -32.82
CA SER A 45 1.29 10.31 -31.74
C SER A 45 0.55 9.17 -31.05
N SER A 46 1.15 8.61 -30.01
CA SER A 46 0.49 7.73 -29.07
C SER A 46 -0.43 8.64 -28.26
N SER A 47 -1.57 8.95 -28.89
CA SER A 47 -2.81 9.36 -28.26
C SER A 47 -2.84 8.70 -26.90
N ALA A 48 -2.68 9.52 -25.87
CA ALA A 48 -2.76 9.19 -24.45
C ALA A 48 -4.19 8.74 -24.12
N ARG A 49 -4.62 7.61 -24.72
CA ARG A 49 -5.69 6.79 -24.21
C ARG A 49 -5.06 6.08 -23.03
N GLU A 50 -5.11 6.78 -21.91
CA GLU A 50 -4.92 6.25 -20.59
C GLU A 50 -5.76 4.98 -20.51
N ALA A 51 -5.12 3.84 -20.74
CA ALA A 51 -5.73 2.53 -20.63
C ALA A 51 -6.16 2.42 -19.18
N VAL A 52 -7.44 2.68 -18.92
CA VAL A 52 -8.08 2.32 -17.67
C VAL A 52 -7.97 0.80 -17.62
N ARG A 53 -6.92 0.30 -16.98
CA ARG A 53 -6.78 -1.14 -16.72
C ARG A 53 -8.06 -1.57 -16.02
N GLU A 54 -8.69 -2.58 -16.57
CA GLU A 54 -9.87 -3.17 -15.99
C GLU A 54 -9.55 -3.57 -14.54
N VAL A 55 -10.44 -3.21 -13.62
CA VAL A 55 -10.29 -3.55 -12.21
C VAL A 55 -10.84 -4.96 -12.04
N GLU A 56 -9.99 -5.90 -11.63
CA GLU A 56 -10.37 -7.30 -11.48
C GLU A 56 -11.18 -7.52 -10.20
N ALA A 57 -10.88 -6.77 -9.14
CA ALA A 57 -11.69 -6.80 -7.93
C ALA A 57 -11.89 -5.43 -7.26
N LEU A 58 -13.11 -5.23 -6.76
CA LEU A 58 -13.45 -4.14 -5.85
C LEU A 58 -13.40 -4.65 -4.40
N ILE A 59 -12.54 -4.04 -3.59
CA ILE A 59 -12.41 -4.32 -2.16
C ILE A 59 -12.98 -3.14 -1.38
N ASN A 60 -14.10 -3.37 -0.70
CA ASN A 60 -14.79 -2.35 0.08
C ASN A 60 -14.15 -2.16 1.46
N CYS A 61 -13.61 -0.97 1.70
CA CYS A 61 -13.15 -0.53 3.00
C CYS A 61 -14.35 0.01 3.80
N SER A 62 -15.14 -0.89 4.41
CA SER A 62 -16.39 -0.55 5.10
C SER A 62 -16.18 0.38 6.29
N TYR A 63 -16.66 1.61 6.18
CA TYR A 63 -16.52 2.65 7.19
C TYR A 63 -17.14 2.30 8.55
N LYS A 64 -18.08 1.34 8.65
CA LYS A 64 -18.75 1.02 9.92
C LYS A 64 -17.77 0.53 11.00
N LYS A 65 -16.74 -0.23 10.61
CA LYS A 65 -15.67 -0.72 11.51
C LYS A 65 -14.53 0.29 11.71
N PHE A 66 -14.40 1.25 10.80
CA PHE A 66 -13.34 2.28 10.78
C PHE A 66 -13.85 3.69 11.17
N HIS A 67 -15.11 3.79 11.61
CA HIS A 67 -15.87 5.04 11.75
C HIS A 67 -15.27 6.04 12.74
N TYR A 68 -14.52 5.55 13.72
CA TYR A 68 -13.94 6.37 14.78
C TYR A 68 -12.69 7.16 14.34
N LEU A 69 -12.09 6.82 13.20
CA LEU A 69 -10.85 7.45 12.74
C LEU A 69 -11.04 8.92 12.37
N THR A 70 -12.19 9.28 11.77
CA THR A 70 -12.43 10.62 11.22
C THR A 70 -13.57 11.38 11.90
N ARG A 71 -14.48 10.73 12.64
CA ARG A 71 -15.69 11.40 13.15
C ARG A 71 -15.40 12.44 14.23
N ASN A 72 -14.51 12.12 15.17
CA ASN A 72 -14.31 12.92 16.39
C ASN A 72 -13.01 13.73 16.43
N ASN A 73 -12.12 13.57 15.44
CA ASN A 73 -10.83 14.25 15.45
C ASN A 73 -10.75 15.32 14.35
N LYS A 74 -10.87 16.60 14.76
CA LYS A 74 -10.81 17.76 13.85
C LYS A 74 -9.51 17.85 13.06
N HIS A 75 -8.39 17.42 13.65
CA HIS A 75 -7.10 17.41 12.98
C HIS A 75 -7.06 16.36 11.85
N ILE A 76 -7.50 15.13 12.12
CA ILE A 76 -7.57 14.07 11.09
C ILE A 76 -8.47 14.43 9.92
N LYS A 77 -9.58 15.14 10.16
CA LYS A 77 -10.49 15.59 9.08
C LYS A 77 -9.84 16.52 8.04
N ARG A 78 -8.74 17.19 8.41
CA ARG A 78 -7.98 18.07 7.51
C ARG A 78 -6.87 17.32 6.75
N LEU A 79 -6.57 16.09 7.16
CA LEU A 79 -5.57 15.25 6.51
C LEU A 79 -6.23 14.32 5.50
N ASN A 80 -5.40 13.63 4.72
CA ASN A 80 -5.82 12.57 3.81
C ASN A 80 -5.05 11.26 4.13
N GLY A 81 -5.39 10.18 3.45
CA GLY A 81 -4.76 8.88 3.68
C GLY A 81 -3.26 8.79 3.35
N LEU A 82 -2.67 9.79 2.71
CA LEU A 82 -1.22 9.83 2.47
C LEU A 82 -0.42 10.18 3.73
N HIS A 83 -1.06 10.82 4.71
CA HIS A 83 -0.39 11.26 5.92
C HIS A 83 -0.16 10.09 6.87
N ASP A 84 1.07 9.94 7.38
CA ASP A 84 1.45 8.86 8.29
C ASP A 84 0.62 8.85 9.58
N VAL A 85 0.17 10.02 10.05
CA VAL A 85 -0.74 10.12 11.20
C VAL A 85 -2.07 9.39 10.95
N VAL A 86 -2.57 9.44 9.71
CA VAL A 86 -3.81 8.75 9.30
C VAL A 86 -3.54 7.25 9.13
N GLN A 87 -2.44 6.88 8.47
CA GLN A 87 -2.04 5.48 8.27
C GLN A 87 -1.80 4.78 9.61
N GLY A 88 -1.03 5.39 10.50
CA GLY A 88 -0.72 4.84 11.82
C GLY A 88 -1.96 4.74 12.73
N ARG A 89 -3.00 5.54 12.53
CA ARG A 89 -4.28 5.32 13.23
C ARG A 89 -5.06 4.13 12.67
N ILE A 90 -5.02 3.91 11.37
CA ILE A 90 -5.63 2.72 10.73
C ILE A 90 -4.92 1.46 11.20
N CYS A 91 -3.59 1.44 11.23
CA CYS A 91 -2.82 0.30 11.72
C CYS A 91 -3.13 -0.08 13.17
N ARG A 92 -3.50 0.89 14.01
CA ARG A 92 -3.88 0.67 15.42
C ARG A 92 -5.34 0.24 15.61
N ASN A 93 -6.12 0.14 14.54
CA ASN A 93 -7.51 -0.28 14.62
C ASN A 93 -7.58 -1.81 14.84
N THR A 94 -8.33 -2.24 15.85
CA THR A 94 -8.50 -3.66 16.22
C THR A 94 -9.05 -4.54 15.09
N PHE A 95 -9.83 -3.96 14.16
CA PHE A 95 -10.38 -4.66 13.01
C PHE A 95 -9.48 -4.60 11.78
N PHE A 96 -8.41 -3.80 11.80
CA PHE A 96 -7.57 -3.63 10.63
C PHE A 96 -6.78 -4.89 10.29
N GLU A 97 -6.18 -5.53 11.28
CA GLU A 97 -5.36 -6.72 11.05
C GLU A 97 -6.15 -7.88 10.43
N SER A 98 -7.32 -8.19 11.00
CA SER A 98 -8.21 -9.23 10.47
C SER A 98 -8.69 -8.91 9.05
N TRP A 99 -9.14 -7.67 8.83
CA TRP A 99 -9.57 -7.22 7.51
C TRP A 99 -8.44 -7.28 6.48
N LEU A 100 -7.22 -6.86 6.87
CA LEU A 100 -6.05 -6.83 5.99
C LEU A 100 -5.65 -8.24 5.59
N ARG A 101 -5.65 -9.18 6.54
CA ARG A 101 -5.38 -10.59 6.29
C ARG A 101 -6.37 -11.19 5.29
N ASP A 102 -7.66 -10.92 5.47
CA ASP A 102 -8.70 -11.40 4.55
C ASP A 102 -8.54 -10.79 3.15
N ALA A 103 -8.20 -9.50 3.08
CA ALA A 103 -7.97 -8.81 1.81
C ALA A 103 -6.76 -9.39 1.06
N ILE A 104 -5.62 -9.59 1.75
CA ILE A 104 -4.41 -10.18 1.16
C ILE A 104 -4.68 -11.61 0.70
N ARG A 105 -5.32 -12.44 1.54
CA ARG A 105 -5.69 -13.81 1.17
C ARG A 105 -6.52 -13.84 -0.10
N ARG A 106 -7.45 -12.91 -0.26
CA ARG A 106 -8.27 -12.80 -1.46
C ARG A 106 -7.44 -12.40 -2.69
N ILE A 107 -6.56 -11.40 -2.55
CA ILE A 107 -5.67 -10.96 -3.63
C ILE A 107 -4.79 -12.10 -4.12
N GLU A 108 -4.21 -12.87 -3.19
CA GLU A 108 -3.29 -13.96 -3.51
C GLU A 108 -4.01 -15.21 -4.01
N ALA A 109 -5.19 -15.53 -3.48
CA ALA A 109 -5.95 -16.71 -3.92
C ALA A 109 -6.54 -16.56 -5.32
N GLU A 110 -6.93 -15.34 -5.71
CA GLU A 110 -7.51 -15.04 -7.02
C GLU A 110 -6.45 -14.53 -8.03
N ASP A 111 -5.17 -14.45 -7.65
CA ASP A 111 -4.04 -13.90 -8.44
C ASP A 111 -4.35 -12.52 -9.07
N LEU A 112 -4.88 -11.61 -8.26
CA LEU A 112 -5.36 -10.31 -8.73
C LEU A 112 -4.18 -9.37 -9.02
N ALA A 113 -4.05 -8.95 -10.28
CA ALA A 113 -3.10 -7.95 -10.74
C ALA A 113 -3.62 -6.50 -10.56
N SER A 114 -4.94 -6.32 -10.49
CA SER A 114 -5.58 -4.99 -10.42
C SER A 114 -6.74 -4.95 -9.43
N ILE A 115 -6.58 -4.19 -8.34
CA ILE A 115 -7.63 -4.01 -7.33
C ILE A 115 -8.03 -2.54 -7.19
N SER A 116 -9.30 -2.32 -6.85
CA SER A 116 -9.81 -1.00 -6.46
C SER A 116 -10.24 -1.03 -5.00
N LEU A 117 -9.75 -0.05 -4.25
CA LEU A 117 -10.11 0.15 -2.85
C LEU A 117 -11.08 1.32 -2.76
N CYS A 118 -12.30 1.05 -2.28
CA CYS A 118 -13.32 2.08 -2.14
C CYS A 118 -13.66 2.35 -0.68
N CYS A 119 -13.89 3.62 -0.34
CA CYS A 119 -14.45 4.04 0.93
C CYS A 119 -15.44 5.18 0.70
N ALA A 120 -16.25 5.52 1.71
CA ALA A 120 -17.38 6.44 1.55
C ALA A 120 -17.03 7.79 0.88
N LYS A 121 -15.84 8.35 1.13
CA LYS A 121 -15.40 9.63 0.53
C LYS A 121 -14.19 9.51 -0.38
N GLY A 122 -13.52 8.35 -0.44
CA GLY A 122 -12.31 8.14 -1.24
C GLY A 122 -11.04 8.87 -0.80
N THR A 123 -11.01 9.52 0.37
CA THR A 123 -9.92 10.47 0.72
C THR A 123 -9.05 10.06 1.90
N HIS A 124 -9.55 9.16 2.74
CA HIS A 124 -8.86 8.71 3.96
C HIS A 124 -8.56 7.22 3.90
N LEU A 125 -9.60 6.40 4.11
CA LEU A 125 -9.42 4.97 4.39
C LEU A 125 -8.87 4.20 3.18
N SER A 126 -9.49 4.32 2.01
CA SER A 126 -9.01 3.66 0.79
C SER A 126 -7.59 4.08 0.43
N VAL A 127 -7.30 5.39 0.47
CA VAL A 127 -5.97 5.96 0.20
C VAL A 127 -4.93 5.39 1.17
N ALA A 128 -5.20 5.46 2.47
CA ALA A 128 -4.25 4.99 3.47
C ALA A 128 -4.02 3.49 3.39
N ILE A 129 -5.06 2.70 3.18
CA ILE A 129 -4.94 1.24 3.02
C ILE A 129 -4.13 0.90 1.77
N ALA A 130 -4.36 1.59 0.65
CA ALA A 130 -3.58 1.40 -0.58
C ALA A 130 -2.09 1.68 -0.35
N GLU A 131 -1.77 2.76 0.36
CA GLU A 131 -0.39 3.11 0.72
C GLU A 131 0.24 2.10 1.69
N ILE A 132 -0.51 1.64 2.69
CA ILE A 132 -0.04 0.61 3.63
C ILE A 132 0.25 -0.70 2.89
N LEU A 133 -0.66 -1.14 2.01
CA LEU A 133 -0.48 -2.35 1.20
C LEU A 133 0.76 -2.24 0.31
N ARG A 134 0.95 -1.10 -0.36
CA ARG A 134 2.17 -0.86 -1.17
C ARG A 134 3.42 -0.92 -0.31
N LYS A 135 3.45 -0.22 0.83
CA LYS A 135 4.63 -0.12 1.69
C LYS A 135 5.02 -1.47 2.31
N ALA A 136 4.04 -2.28 2.72
CA ALA A 136 4.27 -3.47 3.54
C ALA A 136 4.23 -4.80 2.77
N TYR A 137 3.41 -4.93 1.73
CA TYR A 137 3.13 -6.22 1.07
C TYR A 137 3.46 -6.21 -0.43
N TYR A 138 3.18 -5.11 -1.12
CA TYR A 138 3.34 -5.00 -2.57
C TYR A 138 4.21 -3.80 -2.95
N PRO A 139 5.51 -3.80 -2.63
CA PRO A 139 6.41 -2.65 -2.83
C PRO A 139 6.58 -2.23 -4.30
N ARG A 140 6.33 -3.16 -5.23
CA ARG A 140 6.38 -2.90 -6.68
C ARG A 140 5.03 -2.49 -7.27
N ALA A 141 3.96 -2.46 -6.46
CA ALA A 141 2.64 -2.08 -6.94
C ALA A 141 2.56 -0.58 -7.25
N VAL A 142 1.85 -0.26 -8.33
CA VAL A 142 1.56 1.13 -8.72
C VAL A 142 0.22 1.53 -8.11
N VAL A 143 0.24 2.56 -7.26
CA VAL A 143 -0.97 3.07 -6.60
C VAL A 143 -1.45 4.34 -7.28
N ARG A 144 -2.76 4.41 -7.60
CA ARG A 144 -3.41 5.59 -8.18
C ARG A 144 -4.57 6.04 -7.30
N HIS A 145 -4.52 7.29 -6.83
CA HIS A 145 -5.54 7.88 -5.95
C HIS A 145 -6.56 8.70 -6.75
N LEU A 146 -7.58 8.04 -7.29
CA LEU A 146 -8.58 8.66 -8.18
C LEU A 146 -9.28 9.88 -7.59
N THR A 147 -9.46 9.95 -6.27
CA THR A 147 -10.17 11.06 -5.62
C THR A 147 -9.26 12.23 -5.21
N LEU A 148 -7.95 12.00 -5.11
CA LEU A 148 -6.98 13.04 -4.75
C LEU A 148 -6.46 13.81 -5.97
N THR A 149 -6.60 13.25 -7.18
CA THR A 149 -6.21 13.89 -8.45
C THR A 149 -7.21 14.95 -8.89
N HIS A 150 -8.47 14.88 -8.45
CA HIS A 150 -9.44 15.93 -8.69
C HIS A 150 -9.22 17.06 -7.69
N ASN A 151 -8.78 18.21 -8.20
CA ASN A 151 -8.63 19.46 -7.48
C ASN A 151 -10.01 19.97 -7.01
N ARG A 152 -10.61 19.30 -6.02
CA ARG A 152 -11.91 19.68 -5.47
C ARG A 152 -11.67 20.79 -4.43
N PRO A 153 -12.28 21.97 -4.62
CA PRO A 153 -12.19 23.04 -3.63
C PRO A 153 -12.80 22.55 -2.32
N GLY A 154 -11.99 22.50 -1.26
CA GLY A 154 -12.39 21.98 0.05
C GLY A 154 -11.50 20.87 0.62
N HIS A 155 -10.45 20.46 -0.09
CA HIS A 155 -9.32 19.74 0.52
C HIS A 155 -8.21 20.73 0.85
N ALA A 156 -7.62 20.59 2.04
CA ALA A 156 -6.59 21.45 2.61
C ALA A 156 -5.25 21.29 1.86
N GLY A 157 -5.25 21.68 0.59
CA GLY A 157 -4.11 21.78 -0.31
C GLY A 157 -4.32 22.88 -1.36
N GLY A 158 -5.29 23.76 -1.17
CA GLY A 158 -5.39 24.99 -1.97
C GLY A 158 -4.21 25.89 -1.63
N SER A 159 -3.43 26.25 -2.64
CA SER A 159 -2.29 27.16 -2.52
C SER A 159 -2.64 28.34 -1.62
N SER A 160 -1.84 28.54 -0.58
CA SER A 160 -1.89 29.75 0.24
C SER A 160 -1.77 30.94 -0.71
N ARG A 161 -2.85 31.71 -0.86
CA ARG A 161 -2.79 32.98 -1.58
C ARG A 161 -1.98 33.91 -0.68
N HIS A 162 -0.76 34.22 -1.12
CA HIS A 162 0.00 35.39 -0.65
C HIS A 162 -0.53 36.63 -1.35
#